data_AF-A0A8I1ZJS8-F1
#
_entry.id   AF-A0A8I1ZJS8-F1
#
_cell.length_a   1.000
_cell.length_b   1.000
_cell.length_c   1.000
_cell.angle_alpha   90.00
_cell.angle_beta   90.00
_cell.angle_gamma   90.00
#
_symmetry.space_group_name_H-M   'P 1'
#
loop_
_entity.id
_entity.type
_entity.pdbx_description
1 polymer ?
#
loop_
_entity_poly.entity_id
_entity_poly.type
_entity_poly.pdbx_seq_one_letter_code
_entity_poly.pdbx_strand_id
1 'polypeptide(L)'
;MKIDPSMIIGAVVPEAARPAAGSRAAFEDVLKGLEGETAARTGKVPGQFQQMSISPQKITALSASEEALDLLDRYSRSVSDPLTTLKGFAPLVDEMESMKARLDGAASFLSDDDPLKGIMTEVSSVLYGEVLRFRRGDLTG
;
A
#
# COMPACT_ATOMS: atom_id res chain seq x y z
N MET A 1 -13.42 8.31 53.64
CA MET A 1 -12.30 7.36 53.47
C MET A 1 -12.03 6.70 54.81
N LYS A 2 -12.37 5.42 54.94
CA LYS A 2 -12.01 4.58 56.09
C LYS A 2 -10.87 3.68 55.61
N ILE A 3 -9.73 3.76 56.28
CA ILE A 3 -8.55 2.93 56.02
C ILE A 3 -8.64 1.75 56.99
N ASP A 4 -8.74 0.54 56.47
CA ASP A 4 -8.76 -0.67 57.31
C ASP A 4 -7.36 -0.95 57.89
N PRO A 5 -7.22 -1.08 59.23
CA PRO A 5 -5.94 -1.14 59.93
C PRO A 5 -5.47 -2.59 60.15
N SER A 6 -5.38 -3.38 59.08
CA SER A 6 -4.83 -4.73 59.15
C SER A 6 -3.75 -4.95 58.10
N MET A 7 -2.72 -4.09 58.17
CA MET A 7 -1.36 -4.49 57.84
C MET A 7 -0.84 -5.37 58.99
N ILE A 8 -0.74 -6.68 58.74
CA ILE A 8 0.24 -7.52 59.44
C ILE A 8 1.35 -7.82 58.45
N ILE A 9 2.49 -7.20 58.72
CA ILE A 9 3.80 -7.52 58.17
C ILE A 9 4.29 -8.78 58.90
N GLY A 10 4.73 -9.79 58.15
CA GLY A 10 5.59 -10.86 58.66
C GLY A 10 4.88 -12.10 59.23
N ALA A 11 4.62 -13.07 58.36
CA ALA A 11 4.60 -14.48 58.75
C ALA A 11 5.34 -15.28 57.67
N VAL A 12 6.61 -15.57 57.93
CA VAL A 12 7.38 -16.57 57.17
C VAL A 12 6.86 -17.93 57.63
N VAL A 13 6.02 -18.55 56.80
CA VAL A 13 5.58 -19.94 57.01
C VAL A 13 6.80 -20.83 56.73
N PRO A 14 7.16 -21.74 57.66
CA PRO A 14 8.32 -22.58 57.49
C PRO A 14 8.12 -23.58 56.36
N GLU A 15 9.20 -23.76 55.60
CA GLU A 15 9.38 -24.74 54.54
C GLU A 15 9.03 -26.16 55.02
N ALA A 16 8.09 -26.80 54.33
CA ALA A 16 7.84 -28.23 54.43
C ALA A 16 8.22 -28.89 53.10
N ALA A 17 9.41 -29.49 53.12
CA ALA A 17 9.92 -30.61 52.32
C ALA A 17 9.55 -30.68 50.82
N ARG A 18 10.57 -30.42 49.98
CA ARG A 18 10.68 -31.03 48.66
C ARG A 18 10.63 -32.57 48.77
N PRO A 19 9.96 -33.27 47.85
CA PRO A 19 10.49 -34.48 47.27
C PRO A 19 11.18 -34.10 45.97
N ALA A 20 12.51 -34.24 45.95
CA ALA A 20 13.23 -34.35 44.69
C ALA A 20 12.92 -35.73 44.09
N ALA A 21 12.17 -35.76 43.00
CA ALA A 21 12.26 -36.81 42.00
C ALA A 21 11.58 -36.32 40.73
N GLY A 22 12.37 -36.21 39.65
CA GLY A 22 11.87 -35.86 38.33
C GLY A 22 10.74 -36.80 37.93
N SER A 23 9.54 -36.24 37.85
CA SER A 23 8.37 -36.94 37.37
C SER A 23 8.11 -36.45 35.95
N ARG A 24 8.42 -37.32 34.97
CA ARG A 24 7.98 -37.17 33.58
C ARG A 24 6.46 -36.88 33.50
N ALA A 25 5.69 -37.38 34.47
CA ALA A 25 4.25 -37.12 34.58
C ALA A 25 3.90 -35.66 34.94
N ALA A 26 4.74 -34.95 35.71
CA ALA A 26 4.50 -33.53 35.99
C ALA A 26 4.77 -32.64 34.76
N PHE A 27 5.74 -33.02 33.93
CA PHE A 27 5.97 -32.35 32.64
C PHE A 27 4.90 -32.71 31.61
N GLU A 28 4.44 -33.97 31.58
CA GLU A 28 3.34 -34.41 30.73
C GLU A 28 2.01 -33.73 31.11
N ASP A 29 1.73 -33.50 32.40
CA ASP A 29 0.55 -32.72 32.82
C ASP A 29 0.63 -31.24 32.42
N VAL A 30 1.82 -30.63 32.49
CA VAL A 30 2.04 -29.27 32.01
C VAL A 30 1.87 -29.18 30.48
N LEU A 31 2.40 -30.16 29.73
CA LEU A 31 2.22 -30.24 28.28
C LEU A 31 0.76 -30.45 27.88
N LYS A 32 0.03 -31.32 28.59
CA LYS A 32 -1.38 -31.60 28.33
C LYS A 32 -2.30 -30.43 28.70
N GLY A 33 -1.94 -29.68 29.75
CA GLY A 33 -2.56 -28.40 30.08
C GLY A 33 -2.34 -27.34 29.00
N LEU A 34 -1.12 -27.27 28.44
CA LEU A 34 -0.80 -26.38 27.32
C LEU A 34 -1.51 -26.78 26.03
N GLU A 35 -1.64 -28.08 25.70
CA GLU A 35 -2.40 -28.57 24.54
C GLU A 35 -3.90 -28.25 24.65
N GLY A 36 -4.49 -28.36 25.83
CA GLY A 36 -5.88 -27.98 26.09
C GLY A 36 -6.11 -26.46 26.02
N GLU A 37 -5.17 -25.66 26.53
CA GLU A 37 -5.25 -24.20 26.53
C GLU A 37 -4.95 -23.58 25.15
N THR A 38 -4.04 -24.18 24.36
CA THR A 38 -3.76 -23.77 22.97
C THR A 38 -4.89 -24.15 22.01
N ALA A 39 -5.59 -25.27 22.24
CA ALA A 39 -6.79 -25.62 21.48
C ALA A 39 -7.97 -24.67 21.74
N ALA A 40 -8.11 -24.16 22.97
CA ALA A 40 -9.16 -23.20 23.33
C ALA A 40 -8.83 -21.74 22.94
N ARG A 41 -7.54 -21.40 22.82
CA ARG A 41 -7.05 -20.09 22.36
C ARG A 41 -6.50 -20.12 20.93
N THR A 42 -6.99 -21.04 20.10
CA THR A 42 -6.92 -20.84 18.64
C THR A 42 -7.95 -19.78 18.24
N GLY A 43 -7.80 -18.57 18.80
CA GLY A 43 -8.44 -17.39 18.27
C GLY A 43 -8.02 -17.30 16.82
N LYS A 44 -8.97 -17.45 15.90
CA LYS A 44 -8.79 -17.19 14.47
C LYS A 44 -8.02 -15.89 14.37
N VAL A 45 -6.75 -15.96 13.97
CA VAL A 45 -5.97 -14.77 13.65
C VAL A 45 -6.76 -14.07 12.54
N PRO A 46 -7.37 -12.89 12.76
CA PRO A 46 -7.95 -12.14 11.67
C PRO A 46 -6.75 -11.47 10.98
N GLY A 47 -6.13 -12.24 10.11
CA GLY A 47 -4.88 -11.85 9.47
C GLY A 47 -4.65 -12.66 8.22
N GLN A 48 -5.73 -12.97 7.48
CA GLN A 48 -5.54 -13.12 6.05
C GLN A 48 -5.20 -11.73 5.53
N PHE A 49 -3.90 -11.45 5.40
CA PHE A 49 -3.46 -10.51 4.39
C PHE A 49 -4.05 -11.04 3.10
N GLN A 50 -5.12 -10.42 2.61
CA GLN A 50 -5.57 -10.69 1.27
C GLN A 50 -4.38 -10.30 0.40
N GLN A 51 -3.69 -11.30 -0.14
CA GLN A 51 -2.73 -11.06 -1.20
C GLN A 51 -3.55 -10.42 -2.31
N MET A 52 -3.42 -9.09 -2.43
CA MET A 52 -3.90 -8.39 -3.61
C MET A 52 -3.19 -9.06 -4.77
N SER A 53 -3.92 -9.89 -5.52
CA SER A 53 -3.42 -10.52 -6.71
C SER A 53 -3.18 -9.41 -7.72
N ILE A 54 -1.91 -8.99 -7.81
CA ILE A 54 -1.46 -8.01 -8.79
C ILE A 54 -1.65 -8.67 -10.16
N SER A 55 -2.68 -8.24 -10.90
CA SER A 55 -2.88 -8.73 -12.26
C SER A 55 -1.81 -8.13 -13.19
N PRO A 56 -1.37 -8.86 -14.24
CA PRO A 56 -0.46 -8.30 -15.23
C PRO A 56 -0.97 -6.99 -15.85
N GLN A 57 -2.29 -6.88 -16.00
CA GLN A 57 -2.96 -5.67 -16.50
C GLN A 57 -2.75 -4.47 -15.57
N LYS A 58 -2.82 -4.65 -14.25
CA LYS A 58 -2.53 -3.59 -13.27
C LYS A 58 -1.08 -3.14 -13.34
N ILE A 59 -0.14 -4.07 -13.54
CA ILE A 59 1.29 -3.72 -13.73
C ILE A 59 1.45 -2.88 -14.99
N THR A 60 0.87 -3.31 -16.11
CA THR A 60 0.93 -2.54 -17.37
C THR A 60 0.30 -1.16 -17.25
N ALA A 61 -0.85 -1.07 -16.58
CA ALA A 61 -1.55 0.19 -16.32
C ALA A 61 -0.71 1.13 -15.43
N LEU A 62 -0.06 0.59 -14.40
CA LEU A 62 0.84 1.35 -13.52
C LEU A 62 2.04 1.88 -14.30
N SER A 63 2.75 1.01 -15.03
CA SER A 63 3.91 1.43 -15.83
C SER A 63 3.53 2.46 -16.89
N ALA A 64 2.38 2.32 -17.55
CA ALA A 64 1.89 3.33 -18.49
C ALA A 64 1.60 4.68 -17.81
N SER A 65 1.12 4.65 -16.56
CA SER A 65 0.87 5.87 -15.77
C SER A 65 2.17 6.57 -15.39
N GLU A 66 3.19 5.81 -14.97
CA GLU A 66 4.53 6.33 -14.66
C GLU A 66 5.17 6.96 -15.90
N GLU A 67 5.14 6.25 -17.03
CA GLU A 67 5.65 6.77 -18.32
C GLU A 67 4.95 8.07 -18.73
N ALA A 68 3.63 8.18 -18.49
CA ALA A 68 2.86 9.38 -18.78
C ALA A 68 3.22 10.57 -17.89
N LEU A 69 3.47 10.33 -16.59
CA LEU A 69 3.93 11.35 -15.66
C LEU A 69 5.34 11.85 -16.02
N ASP A 70 6.24 10.94 -16.38
CA ASP A 70 7.59 11.29 -16.85
C ASP A 70 7.55 12.10 -18.15
N LEU A 71 6.58 11.82 -19.02
CA LEU A 71 6.38 12.57 -20.26
C LEU A 71 5.86 13.98 -19.96
N LEU A 72 4.90 14.12 -19.04
CA LEU A 72 4.39 15.42 -18.57
C LEU A 72 5.48 16.27 -17.92
N ASP A 73 6.36 15.67 -17.11
CA ASP A 73 7.49 16.38 -16.49
C ASP A 73 8.49 16.87 -17.55
N ARG A 74 8.84 16.03 -18.53
CA ARG A 74 9.69 16.42 -19.67
C ARG A 74 9.06 17.55 -20.48
N TYR A 75 7.77 17.46 -20.76
CA TYR A 75 7.02 18.51 -21.45
C TYR A 75 7.04 19.82 -20.65
N SER A 76 6.71 19.78 -19.37
CA SER A 76 6.72 20.94 -18.46
C SER A 76 8.08 21.66 -18.46
N ARG A 77 9.18 20.89 -18.38
CA ARG A 77 10.54 21.43 -18.46
C ARG A 77 10.83 22.09 -19.80
N SER A 78 10.40 21.47 -20.90
CA SER A 78 10.60 22.01 -22.25
C SER A 78 9.82 23.30 -22.51
N VAL A 79 8.60 23.41 -21.97
CA VAL A 79 7.78 24.62 -22.09
C VAL A 79 8.33 25.74 -21.20
N SER A 80 8.94 25.38 -20.06
CA SER A 80 9.54 26.35 -19.14
C SER A 80 10.91 26.87 -19.60
N ASP A 81 11.55 26.23 -20.59
CA ASP A 81 12.85 26.61 -21.10
C ASP A 81 12.73 27.70 -22.19
N PRO A 82 13.24 28.92 -21.96
CA PRO A 82 13.17 30.01 -22.94
C PRO A 82 13.94 29.74 -24.24
N LEU A 83 14.86 28.77 -24.23
CA LEU A 83 15.66 28.40 -25.40
C LEU A 83 14.97 27.35 -26.28
N THR A 84 13.95 26.67 -25.75
CA THR A 84 13.24 25.65 -26.51
C THR A 84 12.14 26.30 -27.35
N THR A 85 12.22 26.11 -28.67
CA THR A 85 11.19 26.61 -29.60
C THR A 85 9.96 25.72 -29.59
N LEU A 86 8.80 26.25 -30.02
CA LEU A 86 7.57 25.46 -30.22
C LEU A 86 7.79 24.22 -31.09
N LYS A 87 8.64 24.33 -32.12
CA LYS A 87 8.99 23.19 -32.98
C LYS A 87 9.84 22.15 -32.25
N GLY A 88 10.59 22.55 -31.23
CA GLY A 88 11.45 21.69 -30.43
C GLY A 88 10.68 20.72 -29.56
N PHE A 89 9.53 21.13 -29.00
CA PHE A 89 8.69 20.27 -28.18
C PHE A 89 7.40 19.79 -28.86
N ALA A 90 7.16 20.13 -30.13
CA ALA A 90 6.07 19.57 -30.92
C ALA A 90 6.05 18.03 -30.95
N PRO A 91 7.20 17.32 -31.11
CA PRO A 91 7.21 15.85 -31.06
C PRO A 91 6.75 15.30 -29.70
N LEU A 92 7.07 15.99 -28.59
CA LEU A 92 6.61 15.60 -27.25
C LEU A 92 5.08 15.68 -27.15
N VAL A 93 4.46 16.64 -27.83
CA VAL A 93 2.99 16.77 -27.86
C VAL A 93 2.35 15.61 -28.64
N ASP A 94 2.96 15.18 -29.74
CA ASP A 94 2.50 14.00 -30.49
C ASP A 94 2.67 12.71 -29.67
N GLU A 95 3.75 12.60 -28.90
CA GLU A 95 3.95 11.52 -27.93
C GLU A 95 2.87 11.56 -26.82
N MET A 96 2.49 12.73 -26.33
CA MET A 96 1.43 12.89 -25.33
C MET A 96 0.06 12.44 -25.84
N GLU A 97 -0.27 12.73 -27.10
CA GLU A 97 -1.50 12.24 -27.73
C GLU A 97 -1.52 10.71 -27.86
N SER A 98 -0.37 10.12 -28.24
CA SER A 98 -0.20 8.67 -28.31
C SER A 98 -0.30 8.02 -26.92
N MET A 99 0.30 8.65 -25.90
CA MET A 99 0.26 8.19 -24.51
C MET A 99 -1.17 8.24 -23.95
N LYS A 100 -1.93 9.29 -24.26
CA LYS A 100 -3.36 9.38 -23.90
C LYS A 100 -4.13 8.17 -24.41
N ALA A 101 -3.99 7.82 -25.70
CA ALA A 101 -4.67 6.65 -26.26
C ALA A 101 -4.26 5.33 -25.59
N ARG A 102 -2.98 5.20 -25.20
CA ARG A 102 -2.48 4.05 -24.45
C ARG A 102 -3.06 3.98 -23.04
N LEU A 103 -3.15 5.10 -22.33
CA LEU A 103 -3.77 5.17 -21.01
C LEU A 103 -5.25 4.82 -21.06
N ASP A 104 -6.00 5.38 -22.01
CA ASP A 104 -7.43 5.08 -22.18
C ASP A 104 -7.66 3.59 -22.46
N GLY A 105 -6.80 2.99 -23.30
CA GLY A 105 -6.81 1.55 -23.57
C GLY A 105 -6.50 0.73 -22.31
N ALA A 106 -5.46 1.06 -21.57
CA ALA A 106 -5.07 0.34 -20.36
C ALA A 106 -6.10 0.49 -19.21
N ALA A 107 -6.72 1.68 -19.07
CA ALA A 107 -7.76 1.95 -18.08
C ALA A 107 -9.06 1.17 -18.36
N SER A 108 -9.34 0.83 -19.62
CA SER A 108 -10.51 0.03 -20.01
C SER A 108 -10.51 -1.39 -19.42
N PHE A 109 -9.33 -1.93 -19.07
CA PHE A 109 -9.19 -3.25 -18.45
C PHE A 109 -9.31 -3.22 -16.93
N LEU A 110 -9.36 -2.03 -16.32
CA LEU A 110 -9.52 -1.85 -14.89
C LEU A 110 -11.00 -1.71 -14.52
N SER A 111 -11.37 -2.26 -13.37
CA SER A 111 -12.68 -2.07 -12.76
C SER A 111 -12.94 -0.60 -12.46
N ASP A 112 -14.21 -0.18 -12.49
CA ASP A 112 -14.58 1.22 -12.24
C ASP A 112 -14.23 1.69 -10.81
N ASP A 113 -14.22 0.77 -9.85
CA ASP A 113 -13.83 1.03 -8.46
C ASP A 113 -12.30 0.99 -8.23
N ASP A 114 -11.49 0.74 -9.27
CA ASP A 114 -10.03 0.68 -9.11
C ASP A 114 -9.43 2.09 -9.01
N PRO A 115 -8.72 2.44 -7.92
CA PRO A 115 -8.13 3.77 -7.77
C PRO A 115 -7.12 4.11 -8.87
N LEU A 116 -6.44 3.10 -9.45
CA LEU A 116 -5.51 3.32 -10.55
C LEU A 116 -6.23 3.83 -11.80
N LYS A 117 -7.46 3.38 -12.05
CA LYS A 117 -8.28 3.86 -13.16
C LYS A 117 -8.61 5.35 -13.01
N GLY A 118 -8.88 5.79 -11.78
CA GLY A 118 -9.09 7.21 -11.47
C GLY A 118 -7.86 8.05 -11.84
N ILE A 119 -6.69 7.64 -11.33
CA ILE A 119 -5.41 8.30 -11.64
C ILE A 119 -5.15 8.36 -13.15
N MET A 120 -5.32 7.23 -13.86
CA MET A 120 -5.12 7.17 -15.31
C MET A 120 -6.05 8.11 -16.07
N THR A 121 -7.30 8.23 -15.63
CA THR A 121 -8.30 9.10 -16.26
C THR A 121 -7.96 10.58 -16.05
N GLU A 122 -7.50 10.94 -14.85
CA GLU A 122 -7.00 12.29 -14.55
C GLU A 122 -5.77 12.63 -15.39
N VAL A 123 -4.77 11.74 -15.43
CA VAL A 123 -3.55 11.93 -16.23
C VAL A 123 -3.89 12.03 -17.72
N SER A 124 -4.79 11.18 -18.25
CA SER A 124 -5.27 11.25 -19.63
C SER A 124 -5.94 12.60 -19.94
N SER A 125 -6.73 13.13 -18.99
CA SER A 125 -7.38 14.44 -19.12
C SER A 125 -6.36 15.59 -19.14
N VAL A 126 -5.32 15.52 -18.31
CA VAL A 126 -4.23 16.50 -18.29
C VAL A 126 -3.44 16.48 -19.59
N LEU A 127 -3.05 15.29 -20.07
CA LEU A 127 -2.38 15.13 -21.38
C LEU A 127 -3.21 15.77 -22.50
N TYR A 128 -4.51 15.49 -22.53
CA TYR A 128 -5.42 16.06 -23.53
C TYR A 128 -5.50 17.59 -23.45
N GLY A 129 -5.57 18.14 -22.24
CA GLY A 129 -5.60 19.58 -22.01
C GLY A 129 -4.35 20.30 -22.55
N GLU A 130 -3.17 19.73 -22.29
CA GLU A 130 -1.90 20.30 -22.78
C GLU A 130 -1.74 20.18 -24.29
N VAL A 131 -2.13 19.04 -24.88
CA VAL A 131 -2.15 18.86 -26.34
C VAL A 131 -3.07 19.90 -26.99
N LEU A 132 -4.25 20.15 -26.40
CA LEU A 132 -5.18 21.13 -26.91
C LEU A 132 -4.64 22.56 -26.79
N ARG A 133 -4.02 22.91 -25.65
CA ARG A 133 -3.36 24.23 -25.46
C ARG A 133 -2.27 24.47 -26.50
N PHE A 134 -1.44 23.46 -26.77
CA PHE A 134 -0.42 23.54 -27.81
C PHE A 134 -1.03 23.77 -29.19
N ARG A 135 -2.03 22.97 -29.57
CA ARG A 135 -2.68 23.07 -30.89
C ARG A 135 -3.44 24.38 -31.09
N ARG A 136 -3.97 24.95 -30.00
CA ARG A 136 -4.63 26.27 -30.02
C ARG A 136 -3.62 27.43 -30.09
N GLY A 137 -2.35 27.17 -29.77
CA GLY A 137 -1.30 28.19 -29.74
C GLY A 137 -1.26 28.99 -28.44
N ASP A 138 -1.85 28.52 -27.34
CA ASP A 138 -1.89 29.28 -26.08
C ASP A 138 -0.52 29.39 -25.38
N LEU A 139 0.45 28.59 -25.83
CA LEU A 139 1.80 28.55 -25.28
C LEU A 139 2.69 29.65 -25.86
N THR A 140 2.15 30.50 -26.75
CA THR A 140 2.77 31.77 -27.13
C THR A 140 2.20 32.88 -26.24
N GLY A 141 2.78 33.06 -25.06
CA GLY A 141 2.48 34.14 -24.13
C GLY A 141 3.77 34.82 -23.67
#